data_AF-A0A2A2WGC4-F1
#
_entry.id   AF-A0A2A2WGC4-F1
#
_cell.length_a   1.000
_cell.length_b   1.000
_cell.length_c   1.000
_cell.angle_alpha   90.00
_cell.angle_beta   90.00
_cell.angle_gamma   90.00
#
_symmetry.space_group_name_H-M   'P 1'
#
loop_
_entity.id
_entity.type
_entity.pdbx_description
1 polymer ?
#
loop_
_entity_poly.entity_id
_entity_poly.type
_entity_poly.pdbx_seq_one_letter_code
_entity_poly.pdbx_strand_id
1 'polypeptide(L)'
;MGYPAFNLTLDQLADVEAIDVASLSPAAQADLMRWVAMPSPLRDGILQQMADYVAPVGATLDGPCTWLDPETKQCRHHQHRPQVCRDFAVGSIGCRQWRAAYHELIREA
;
A
#
# COMPACT_ATOMS: atom_id res chain seq x y z
N MET A 1 0.70 -2.15 -9.37
CA MET A 1 -0.01 -1.62 -8.19
C MET A 1 -1.29 -2.42 -7.94
N GLY A 2 -1.18 -3.58 -7.28
CA GLY A 2 -2.32 -4.41 -6.91
C GLY A 2 -2.94 -4.09 -5.56
N TYR A 3 -2.09 -3.85 -4.58
CA TYR A 3 -2.47 -3.60 -3.20
C TYR A 3 -1.34 -2.87 -2.45
N PRO A 4 -1.57 -2.40 -1.20
CA PRO A 4 -0.56 -1.70 -0.42
C PRO A 4 0.64 -2.61 -0.14
N ALA A 5 1.80 -2.30 -0.71
CA ALA A 5 3.04 -3.06 -0.47
C ALA A 5 3.63 -2.73 0.91
N PHE A 6 2.99 -3.21 1.97
CA PHE A 6 3.61 -3.27 3.29
C PHE A 6 4.81 -4.22 3.25
N ASN A 7 5.82 -3.95 4.07
CA ASN A 7 6.97 -4.83 4.25
C ASN A 7 6.65 -6.03 5.16
N LEU A 8 5.43 -6.56 5.06
CA LEU A 8 4.86 -7.66 5.83
C LEU A 8 4.00 -8.51 4.89
N THR A 9 3.98 -9.83 5.11
CA THR A 9 3.13 -10.75 4.34
C THR A 9 1.66 -10.62 4.76
N LEU A 10 0.75 -11.17 3.94
CA LEU A 10 -0.68 -11.23 4.29
C LEU A 10 -0.89 -11.94 5.64
N ASP A 11 -0.23 -13.09 5.86
CA ASP A 11 -0.33 -13.85 7.11
C ASP A 11 0.15 -13.04 8.33
N GLN A 12 1.27 -12.31 8.18
CA GLN A 12 1.77 -11.43 9.24
C GLN A 12 0.79 -10.29 9.54
N LEU A 13 0.18 -9.69 8.52
CA LEU A 13 -0.79 -8.62 8.72
C LEU A 13 -2.11 -9.11 9.33
N ALA A 14 -2.49 -10.36 9.03
CA ALA A 14 -3.69 -11.01 9.56
C ALA A 14 -3.53 -11.45 11.02
N ASP A 15 -2.32 -11.84 11.44
CA ASP A 15 -1.99 -12.23 12.82
C ASP A 15 -0.71 -11.52 13.31
N VAL A 16 -0.89 -10.28 13.76
CA VAL A 16 0.24 -9.44 14.23
C VAL A 16 0.81 -9.89 15.57
N GLU A 17 0.05 -10.65 16.36
CA GLU A 17 0.47 -11.12 17.69
C GLU A 17 1.48 -12.26 17.58
N ALA A 18 1.43 -13.03 16.49
CA ALA A 18 2.39 -14.09 16.18
C ALA A 18 3.74 -13.56 15.63
N ILE A 19 3.88 -12.26 15.38
CA ILE A 19 5.10 -11.70 14.79
C ILE A 19 6.22 -11.58 15.84
N ASP A 20 7.37 -12.17 15.55
CA ASP A 20 8.64 -11.79 16.21
C ASP A 20 9.11 -10.42 15.70
N VAL A 21 8.78 -9.37 16.45
CA VAL A 21 9.12 -7.98 16.07
C VAL A 21 10.64 -7.78 16.01
N ALA A 22 11.42 -8.51 16.81
CA ALA A 22 12.87 -8.36 16.84
C ALA A 22 13.55 -8.86 15.56
N SER A 23 12.92 -9.78 14.84
CA SER A 23 13.43 -10.30 13.57
C SER A 23 13.08 -9.40 12.37
N LEU A 24 12.22 -8.38 12.55
CA LEU A 24 11.78 -7.51 11.46
C LEU A 24 12.83 -6.47 11.09
N SER A 25 12.87 -6.11 9.80
CA SER A 25 13.64 -4.95 9.34
C SER A 25 13.03 -3.63 9.88
N PRO A 26 13.80 -2.53 9.94
CA PRO A 26 13.26 -1.23 10.36
C PRO A 26 12.04 -0.77 9.54
N ALA A 27 12.03 -1.05 8.23
CA ALA A 27 10.89 -0.73 7.37
C ALA A 27 9.64 -1.55 7.72
N ALA A 28 9.82 -2.85 7.99
CA ALA A 28 8.74 -3.74 8.42
C ALA A 28 8.19 -3.37 9.80
N GLN A 29 9.05 -3.00 10.75
CA GLN A 29 8.62 -2.48 12.06
C GLN A 29 7.81 -1.19 11.94
N ALA A 30 8.26 -0.26 11.08
CA ALA A 30 7.56 0.99 10.83
C ALA A 30 6.17 0.75 10.19
N ASP A 31 6.08 -0.22 9.29
CA ASP A 31 4.81 -0.67 8.71
C ASP A 31 3.91 -1.34 9.73
N LEU A 32 4.44 -2.21 10.58
CA LEU A 32 3.70 -2.85 11.67
C LEU A 32 3.07 -1.81 12.62
N MET A 33 3.84 -0.80 13.05
CA MET A 33 3.31 0.26 13.92
C MET A 33 2.13 1.00 13.28
N ARG A 34 2.23 1.33 11.98
CA ARG A 34 1.16 2.02 11.25
C ARG A 34 -0.05 1.13 11.03
N TRP A 35 0.18 -0.16 10.80
CA TRP A 35 -0.87 -1.16 10.68
C TRP A 35 -1.63 -1.31 12.00
N VAL A 36 -0.93 -1.49 13.12
CA VAL A 36 -1.55 -1.60 14.45
C VAL A 36 -2.35 -0.35 14.81
N ALA A 37 -1.85 0.85 14.46
CA ALA A 37 -2.55 2.12 14.67
C ALA A 37 -3.72 2.38 13.71
N MET A 38 -3.91 1.55 12.68
CA MET A 38 -4.97 1.71 11.68
C MET A 38 -6.32 1.23 12.23
N PRO A 39 -7.43 1.93 11.98
CA PRO A 39 -8.76 1.47 12.38
C PRO A 39 -9.07 0.08 11.80
N SER A 40 -9.67 -0.81 12.59
CA SER A 40 -9.96 -2.18 12.16
C SER A 40 -10.77 -2.26 10.86
N PRO A 41 -11.81 -1.45 10.60
CA PRO A 41 -12.55 -1.56 9.33
C PRO A 41 -11.69 -1.26 8.11
N LEU A 42 -10.67 -0.40 8.26
CA LEU A 42 -9.73 -0.11 7.19
C LEU A 42 -8.73 -1.25 6.99
N ARG A 43 -8.26 -1.88 8.07
CA ARG A 43 -7.41 -3.07 7.98
C ARG A 43 -8.14 -4.21 7.29
N ASP A 44 -9.37 -4.49 7.70
CA ASP A 44 -10.19 -5.57 7.16
C ASP A 44 -10.40 -5.40 5.65
N GLY A 45 -10.71 -4.16 5.21
CA GLY A 45 -10.84 -3.84 3.79
C GLY A 45 -9.55 -4.03 3.00
N ILE A 46 -8.39 -3.70 3.59
CA ILE A 46 -7.09 -3.91 2.94
C ILE A 46 -6.74 -5.40 2.88
N LEU A 47 -6.95 -6.16 3.96
CA LEU A 47 -6.73 -7.60 3.99
C LEU A 47 -7.56 -8.31 2.93
N GLN A 48 -8.84 -7.95 2.81
CA GLN A 48 -9.72 -8.47 1.78
C GLN A 48 -9.18 -8.15 0.38
N GLN A 49 -8.81 -6.89 0.13
CA GLN A 49 -8.24 -6.49 -1.15
C GLN A 49 -6.93 -7.24 -1.49
N MET A 50 -6.08 -7.50 -0.50
CA MET A 50 -4.85 -8.26 -0.66
C MET A 50 -5.13 -9.74 -0.96
N ALA A 51 -6.13 -10.33 -0.31
CA ALA A 51 -6.54 -11.71 -0.54
C ALA A 51 -7.16 -11.91 -1.93
N ASP A 52 -7.96 -10.95 -2.39
CA ASP A 52 -8.63 -10.99 -3.71
C ASP A 52 -7.71 -10.58 -4.86
N TYR A 53 -6.50 -10.11 -4.56
CA TYR A 53 -5.61 -9.57 -5.57
C TYR A 53 -5.08 -10.66 -6.51
N VAL A 54 -5.34 -10.46 -7.81
CA VAL A 54 -4.78 -11.28 -8.89
C VAL A 54 -3.76 -10.45 -9.67
N ALA A 55 -2.52 -10.92 -9.70
CA ALA A 55 -1.47 -10.26 -10.47
C ALA A 55 -1.78 -10.31 -11.97
N PRO A 56 -1.73 -9.18 -12.69
CA PRO A 56 -1.95 -9.14 -14.11
C PRO A 56 -0.83 -9.88 -14.87
N VAL A 57 -1.22 -10.48 -15.99
CA VAL A 57 -0.33 -11.32 -16.79
C VAL A 57 0.46 -10.45 -17.78
N GLY A 58 1.79 -10.60 -17.77
CA GLY A 58 2.71 -10.03 -18.76
C GLY A 58 2.86 -8.51 -18.66
N ALA A 59 3.93 -8.03 -17.99
CA ALA A 59 4.42 -6.64 -17.89
C ALA A 59 3.41 -5.49 -17.67
N THR A 60 2.12 -5.79 -17.53
CA THR A 60 1.04 -4.84 -17.31
C THR A 60 1.04 -4.48 -15.84
N LEU A 61 0.87 -3.19 -15.56
CA LEU A 61 0.78 -2.72 -14.18
C LEU A 61 -0.63 -2.98 -13.66
N ASP A 62 -0.68 -3.59 -12.49
CA ASP A 62 -1.90 -3.73 -11.72
C ASP A 62 -2.39 -2.33 -11.35
N GLY A 63 -3.58 -1.97 -11.84
CA GLY A 63 -4.52 -0.95 -11.38
C GLY A 63 -4.08 0.42 -10.81
N PRO A 64 -5.05 1.34 -10.61
CA PRO A 64 -4.77 2.63 -10.01
C PRO A 64 -4.39 2.47 -8.53
N CYS A 65 -3.65 3.44 -8.00
CA CYS A 65 -3.28 3.46 -6.59
C CYS A 65 -4.52 3.40 -5.68
N THR A 66 -4.61 2.36 -4.84
CA THR A 66 -5.78 2.13 -3.97
C THR A 66 -5.94 3.16 -2.86
N TRP A 67 -4.86 3.86 -2.53
CA TRP A 67 -4.88 4.96 -1.56
C TRP A 67 -5.19 6.33 -2.16
N LEU A 68 -5.34 6.43 -3.48
CA LEU A 68 -5.65 7.69 -4.16
C LEU A 68 -7.16 7.96 -4.02
N ASP A 69 -7.48 9.17 -3.57
CA ASP A 69 -8.81 9.72 -3.73
C ASP A 69 -8.93 10.33 -5.13
N PRO A 70 -9.80 9.78 -6.01
CA PRO A 70 -9.94 10.27 -7.38
C PRO A 70 -10.59 11.65 -7.45
N GLU A 71 -11.34 12.09 -6.43
CA GLU A 71 -12.01 13.39 -6.41
C GLU A 71 -11.05 14.48 -5.97
N THR A 72 -10.50 14.34 -4.76
CA THR A 72 -9.62 15.35 -4.17
C THR A 72 -8.19 15.30 -4.72
N LYS A 73 -7.82 14.22 -5.44
CA LYS A 73 -6.46 13.88 -5.88
C LYS A 73 -5.46 13.75 -4.72
N GLN A 74 -5.97 13.60 -3.50
CA GLN A 74 -5.19 13.43 -2.29
C GLN A 74 -5.17 11.96 -1.85
N CYS A 75 -4.51 11.74 -0.72
CA CYS A 75 -4.29 10.42 -0.15
C CYS A 75 -5.40 10.12 0.86
N ARG A 76 -6.21 9.06 0.67
CA ARG A 76 -7.34 8.75 1.57
C ARG A 76 -6.91 8.57 3.03
N HIS A 77 -5.82 7.86 3.28
CA HIS A 77 -5.35 7.52 4.63
C HIS A 77 -3.83 7.64 4.74
N HIS A 78 -3.28 8.83 4.44
CA HIS A 78 -1.83 9.02 4.35
C HIS A 78 -1.06 8.51 5.58
N GLN A 79 -1.58 8.75 6.79
CA GLN A 79 -0.93 8.34 8.04
C GLN A 79 -0.75 6.81 8.20
N HIS A 80 -1.53 6.00 7.50
CA HIS A 80 -1.50 4.54 7.63
C HIS A 80 -0.84 3.83 6.43
N ARG A 81 -0.29 4.59 5.50
CA ARG A 81 0.34 4.02 4.30
C ARG A 81 1.64 3.28 4.61
N PRO A 82 2.00 2.28 3.78
CA PRO A 82 3.26 1.56 3.89
C PRO A 82 4.48 2.47 3.67
N GLN A 83 5.65 2.00 4.05
CA GLN A 83 6.91 2.73 4.01
C GLN A 83 7.24 3.26 2.61
N VAL A 84 6.98 2.46 1.56
CA VAL A 84 7.21 2.84 0.15
C VAL A 84 6.48 4.13 -0.25
N CYS A 85 5.33 4.43 0.37
CA CYS A 85 4.58 5.65 0.11
C CYS A 85 5.15 6.90 0.81
N ARG A 86 6.18 6.72 1.63
CA ARG A 86 6.81 7.75 2.48
C ARG A 86 8.23 8.07 2.05
N ASP A 87 8.77 7.30 1.11
CA ASP A 87 10.09 7.56 0.50
C ASP A 87 10.12 8.88 -0.27
N PHE A 88 8.94 9.43 -0.62
CA PHE A 88 8.78 10.75 -1.21
C PHE A 88 7.83 11.61 -0.38
N ALA A 89 8.12 12.91 -0.30
CA ALA A 89 7.19 13.87 0.30
C ALA A 89 5.86 13.89 -0.49
N VAL A 90 4.73 14.01 0.22
CA VAL A 90 3.40 14.02 -0.39
C VAL A 90 3.30 15.15 -1.41
N GLY A 91 2.86 14.82 -2.61
CA GLY A 91 2.69 15.79 -3.69
C GLY A 91 4.00 16.29 -4.29
N SER A 92 5.18 15.80 -3.87
CA SER A 92 6.45 16.06 -4.55
C SER A 92 6.45 15.54 -5.99
N ILE A 93 7.45 15.95 -6.77
CA ILE A 93 7.64 15.46 -8.15
C ILE A 93 7.71 13.93 -8.17
N GLY A 94 8.48 13.30 -7.27
CA GLY A 94 8.56 11.84 -7.17
C GLY A 94 7.21 11.20 -6.84
N CYS A 95 6.44 11.76 -5.91
CA CYS A 95 5.10 11.29 -5.60
C CYS A 95 4.14 11.39 -6.80
N ARG A 96 4.23 12.46 -7.60
CA ARG A 96 3.38 12.65 -8.79
C ARG A 96 3.80 11.74 -9.94
N GLN A 97 5.10 11.62 -10.20
CA GLN A 97 5.66 10.73 -11.22
C GLN A 97 5.31 9.27 -10.93
N TRP A 98 5.43 8.86 -9.66
CA TRP A 98 5.01 7.54 -9.22
C TRP A 98 3.52 7.29 -9.48
N ARG A 99 2.65 8.30 -9.33
CA ARG A 99 1.22 8.14 -9.69
C ARG A 99 0.99 8.13 -11.21
N ALA A 100 1.69 9.01 -11.93
CA ALA A 100 1.52 9.20 -13.37
C ALA A 100 1.95 7.96 -14.17
N ALA A 101 3.11 7.38 -13.84
CA ALA A 101 3.62 6.17 -14.49
C ALA A 101 2.58 5.05 -14.51
N TYR A 102 1.79 4.89 -13.45
CA TYR A 102 0.76 3.87 -13.39
C TYR A 102 -0.56 4.32 -14.01
N HIS A 103 -0.91 5.61 -13.95
CA HIS A 103 -2.15 6.13 -14.55
C HIS A 103 -2.12 6.11 -16.09
N GLU A 104 -0.99 6.42 -16.72
CA GLU A 104 -0.87 6.39 -18.19
C GLU A 104 -0.91 4.95 -18.70
N LEU A 105 -0.23 4.01 -18.01
CA LEU A 105 -0.20 2.60 -18.39
C LEU A 105 -1.55 1.87 -18.21
N ILE A 106 -2.47 2.37 -17.37
CA ILE A 106 -3.85 1.84 -17.25
C ILE A 106 -4.75 2.33 -18.40
N ARG A 107 -4.44 3.46 -19.03
CA ARG A 107 -5.26 4.01 -20.12
C ARG A 107 -4.92 3.43 -21.49
N GLU A 108 -3.78 2.74 -21.60
CA GLU A 108 -3.27 2.12 -22.83
C GLU A 108 -3.49 0.60 -22.87
N ALA A 109 -4.00 0.00 -21.79
CA ALA A 109 -4.38 -1.42 -21.67
C ALA A 109 -5.90 -1.62 -21.84
#